data_AF-A0A962E853-F1
#
_entry.id   AF-A0A962E853-F1
#
_cell.length_a   1.000
_cell.length_b   1.000
_cell.length_c   1.000
_cell.angle_alpha   90.00
_cell.angle_beta   90.00
_cell.angle_gamma   90.00
#
_symmetry.space_group_name_H-M   'P 1'
#
loop_
_entity.id
_entity.type
_entity.pdbx_description
1 polymer ?
#
loop_
_entity_poly.entity_id
_entity_poly.type
_entity_poly.pdbx_seq_one_letter_code
_entity_poly.pdbx_strand_id
1 'polypeptide(L)'
;MFGLICNLYDFIVDRLRGMGEIVPRLVMRLVMGWEFFEAGWEKLHGENWFSGIQANFPFPFDIIPAGISWTIATWFELIGAIMLWLGLGTRFFPFSLLVLTFVATAAVHWPDMWTMWSDLLKDYAVSDKGY
;
A
#
# COMPACT_ATOMS: atom_id res chain seq x y z
N MET A 1 -26.68 -6.49 43.57
CA MET A 1 -25.67 -7.34 42.89
C MET A 1 -25.84 -7.32 41.38
N PHE A 2 -27.03 -7.65 40.86
CA PHE A 2 -27.32 -7.68 39.40
C PHE A 2 -27.04 -6.35 38.67
N GLY A 3 -27.54 -5.21 39.18
CA GLY A 3 -27.31 -3.90 38.53
C GLY A 3 -25.84 -3.45 38.49
N LEU A 4 -25.00 -3.89 39.45
CA LEU A 4 -23.57 -3.58 39.45
C LEU A 4 -22.83 -4.36 38.35
N ILE A 5 -23.27 -5.59 38.07
CA ILE A 5 -22.72 -6.42 36.99
C ILE A 5 -23.12 -5.84 35.62
N CYS A 6 -24.36 -5.41 35.44
CA CYS A 6 -24.80 -4.76 34.19
C CYS A 6 -24.03 -3.47 33.93
N ASN A 7 -23.88 -2.60 34.94
CA ASN A 7 -23.13 -1.35 34.79
C ASN A 7 -21.65 -1.59 34.45
N LEU A 8 -21.03 -2.60 35.05
CA LEU A 8 -19.64 -2.97 34.75
C LEU A 8 -19.51 -3.52 33.33
N TYR A 9 -20.45 -4.37 32.90
CA TYR A 9 -20.49 -4.90 31.53
C TYR A 9 -20.60 -3.77 30.50
N ASP A 10 -21.55 -2.87 30.67
CA ASP A 10 -21.77 -1.76 29.73
C ASP A 10 -20.55 -0.85 29.65
N PHE A 11 -19.93 -0.53 30.81
CA PHE A 11 -18.69 0.25 30.85
C PHE A 11 -17.54 -0.41 30.09
N ILE A 12 -17.33 -1.71 30.27
CA ILE A 12 -16.27 -2.45 29.57
C ILE A 12 -16.56 -2.48 28.07
N VAL A 13 -17.80 -2.80 27.68
CA VAL A 13 -18.20 -2.87 26.28
C VAL A 13 -18.03 -1.52 25.58
N ASP A 14 -18.42 -0.42 26.22
CA ASP A 14 -18.26 0.93 25.65
C ASP A 14 -16.78 1.30 25.47
N ARG A 15 -15.92 0.92 26.42
CA ARG A 15 -14.46 1.13 26.27
C ARG A 15 -13.87 0.28 25.15
N LEU A 16 -14.26 -0.98 25.05
CA LEU A 16 -13.81 -1.87 23.97
C LEU A 16 -14.28 -1.37 22.60
N ARG A 17 -15.52 -0.87 22.50
CA ARG A 17 -16.03 -0.26 21.27
C ARG A 17 -15.22 0.97 20.87
N GLY A 18 -14.96 1.88 21.81
CA GLY A 18 -14.12 3.06 21.54
C GLY A 18 -12.70 2.69 21.12
N MET A 19 -12.09 1.69 21.76
CA MET A 19 -10.78 1.17 21.32
C MET A 19 -10.85 0.53 19.94
N GLY A 20 -11.94 -0.18 19.61
CA GLY A 20 -12.16 -0.79 18.29
C GLY A 20 -12.20 0.23 17.15
N GLU A 21 -12.58 1.49 17.41
CA GLU A 21 -12.58 2.55 16.40
C GLU A 21 -11.20 3.21 16.22
N ILE A 22 -10.39 3.27 17.29
CA ILE A 22 -9.15 4.05 17.33
C ILE A 22 -7.93 3.15 17.06
N VAL A 23 -7.83 2.00 17.74
CA VAL A 23 -6.63 1.15 17.72
C VAL A 23 -6.32 0.64 16.31
N PRO A 24 -7.27 0.04 15.56
CA PRO A 24 -6.96 -0.46 14.21
C PRO A 24 -6.51 0.66 13.26
N ARG A 25 -7.12 1.86 13.38
CA ARG A 25 -6.76 3.02 12.56
C ARG A 25 -5.37 3.54 12.89
N LEU A 26 -5.00 3.58 14.16
CA LEU A 26 -3.67 3.99 14.59
C LEU A 26 -2.62 2.96 14.15
N VAL A 27 -2.86 1.67 14.38
CA VAL A 27 -1.95 0.59 13.97
C VAL A 27 -1.73 0.63 12.47
N MET A 28 -2.79 0.74 11.65
CA MET A 28 -2.64 0.85 10.20
C MET A 28 -1.80 2.06 9.79
N ARG A 29 -1.95 3.22 10.44
CA ARG A 29 -1.12 4.39 10.14
C ARG A 29 0.34 4.18 10.50
N LEU A 30 0.60 3.56 11.63
CA LEU A 30 1.97 3.29 12.10
C LEU A 30 2.67 2.31 11.17
N VAL A 31 2.02 1.18 10.85
CA VAL A 31 2.57 0.14 9.97
C VAL A 31 2.76 0.68 8.56
N MET A 32 1.72 1.26 7.93
CA MET A 32 1.86 1.79 6.57
C MET A 32 2.87 2.94 6.50
N GLY A 33 2.88 3.82 7.52
CA GLY A 33 3.87 4.88 7.59
C GLY A 33 5.30 4.34 7.71
N TRP A 34 5.51 3.25 8.44
CA TRP A 34 6.80 2.58 8.50
C TRP A 34 7.25 2.05 7.13
N GLU A 35 6.39 1.25 6.47
CA GLU A 35 6.69 0.65 5.16
C GLU A 35 7.07 1.72 4.11
N PHE A 36 6.29 2.80 4.04
CA PHE A 36 6.58 3.88 3.09
C PHE A 36 7.79 4.71 3.49
N PHE A 37 8.07 4.88 4.78
CA PHE A 37 9.28 5.58 5.21
C PHE A 37 10.53 4.81 4.80
N GLU A 38 10.54 3.50 5.04
CA GLU A 38 11.64 2.62 4.66
C GLU A 38 11.82 2.60 3.14
N ALA A 39 10.75 2.40 2.37
CA ALA A 39 10.79 2.44 0.92
C ALA A 39 11.28 3.79 0.35
N GLY A 40 10.87 4.91 0.95
CA GLY A 40 11.33 6.24 0.56
C GLY A 40 12.79 6.49 0.95
N TRP A 41 13.22 5.96 2.10
CA TRP A 41 14.58 6.07 2.59
C TRP A 41 15.57 5.32 1.68
N GLU A 42 15.19 4.13 1.24
CA GLU A 42 15.91 3.35 0.24
C GLU A 42 16.02 4.11 -1.09
N LYS A 43 14.94 4.75 -1.55
CA LYS A 43 14.99 5.54 -2.80
C LYS A 43 15.81 6.82 -2.67
N LEU A 44 15.92 7.39 -1.46
CA LEU A 44 16.73 8.58 -1.22
C LEU A 44 18.24 8.29 -1.28
N HIS A 45 18.66 7.08 -0.86
CA HIS A 45 20.07 6.68 -0.80
C HIS A 45 20.49 5.67 -1.87
N GLY A 46 19.53 5.12 -2.61
CA GLY A 46 19.75 4.12 -3.65
C GLY A 46 19.89 4.71 -5.05
N GLU A 47 20.10 3.81 -6.00
CA GLU A 47 20.17 4.15 -7.42
C GLU A 47 18.78 4.10 -8.08
N ASN A 48 18.56 5.00 -9.03
CA ASN A 48 17.26 5.13 -9.70
C ASN A 48 17.02 3.98 -10.69
N TRP A 49 16.42 2.91 -10.20
CA TRP A 49 16.03 1.74 -10.99
C TRP A 49 14.78 1.96 -11.85
N PHE A 50 14.01 3.05 -11.67
CA PHE A 50 12.89 3.37 -12.58
C PHE A 50 13.38 3.58 -14.01
N SER A 51 14.64 3.99 -14.19
CA SER A 51 15.26 4.14 -15.52
C SER A 51 15.22 2.84 -16.36
N GLY A 52 15.28 1.67 -15.70
CA GLY A 52 15.22 0.37 -16.37
C GLY A 52 13.81 -0.09 -16.75
N ILE A 53 12.77 0.50 -16.16
CA ILE A 53 11.38 0.04 -16.30
C ILE A 53 10.40 1.14 -16.71
N GLN A 54 10.88 2.34 -17.05
CA GLN A 54 10.03 3.49 -17.39
C GLN A 54 9.03 3.16 -18.51
N ALA A 55 9.44 2.36 -19.50
CA ALA A 55 8.59 1.96 -20.61
C ALA A 55 7.38 1.11 -20.17
N ASN A 56 7.44 0.48 -18.99
CA ASN A 56 6.36 -0.34 -18.44
C ASN A 56 5.41 0.47 -17.54
N PHE A 57 5.67 1.76 -17.33
CA PHE A 57 4.80 2.58 -16.50
C PHE A 57 3.44 2.72 -17.17
N PRO A 58 2.31 2.64 -16.43
CA PRO A 58 1.01 2.93 -17.00
C PRO A 58 0.90 4.42 -17.37
N PHE A 59 0.18 4.72 -18.44
CA PHE A 59 -0.17 6.10 -18.78
C PHE A 59 -0.90 6.79 -17.61
N PRO A 60 -0.58 8.05 -17.26
CA PRO A 60 0.31 8.99 -17.95
C PRO A 60 1.75 9.03 -17.41
N PHE A 61 2.20 8.02 -16.67
CA PHE A 61 3.52 8.02 -16.03
C PHE A 61 4.65 7.54 -16.95
N ASP A 62 4.32 6.87 -18.05
CA ASP A 62 5.23 6.45 -19.13
C ASP A 62 5.92 7.64 -19.82
N ILE A 63 5.19 8.74 -20.02
CA ILE A 63 5.70 9.94 -20.68
C ILE A 63 6.54 10.83 -19.75
N ILE A 64 6.51 10.59 -18.44
CA ILE A 64 7.28 11.35 -17.46
C ILE A 64 8.68 10.72 -17.33
N PRO A 65 9.77 11.51 -17.42
CA PRO A 65 11.13 11.00 -17.24
C PRO A 65 11.30 10.26 -15.90
N ALA A 66 11.95 9.10 -15.93
CA ALA A 66 12.16 8.26 -14.75
C ALA A 66 12.80 8.99 -13.57
N GLY A 67 13.70 9.96 -13.82
CA GLY A 67 14.31 10.78 -12.77
C GLY A 67 13.31 11.68 -12.02
N ILE A 68 12.33 12.21 -12.73
CA ILE A 68 11.27 13.04 -12.14
C ILE A 68 10.32 12.14 -11.35
N SER A 69 9.86 11.04 -11.94
CA SER A 69 8.99 10.07 -11.27
C SER A 69 9.64 9.51 -10.00
N TRP A 70 10.94 9.19 -10.05
CA TRP A 70 11.72 8.75 -8.89
C TRP A 70 11.71 9.79 -7.78
N THR A 71 12.08 11.03 -8.10
CA THR A 71 12.13 12.13 -7.12
C THR A 71 10.77 12.38 -6.48
N ILE A 72 9.71 12.43 -7.28
CA ILE A 72 8.34 12.61 -6.78
C ILE A 72 7.96 11.44 -5.87
N ALA A 73 8.23 10.20 -6.29
CA ALA A 73 7.92 9.01 -5.50
C ALA A 73 8.63 9.03 -4.14
N THR A 74 9.94 9.28 -4.12
CA THR A 74 10.75 9.37 -2.89
C THR A 74 10.17 10.37 -1.90
N TRP A 75 9.83 11.59 -2.36
CA TRP A 75 9.29 12.62 -1.47
C TRP A 75 7.87 12.33 -1.02
N PHE A 76 7.02 11.76 -1.88
CA PHE A 76 5.68 11.36 -1.48
C PHE A 76 5.70 10.24 -0.46
N GLU A 77 6.60 9.27 -0.58
CA GLU A 77 6.81 8.19 0.38
C GLU A 77 7.27 8.73 1.73
N LEU A 78 8.33 9.54 1.76
CA LEU A 78 8.88 10.09 3.01
C LEU A 78 7.92 11.06 3.71
N ILE A 79 7.40 12.06 2.99
CA ILE A 79 6.48 13.04 3.56
C ILE A 79 5.16 12.34 3.90
N GLY A 80 4.66 11.48 3.02
CA GLY A 80 3.43 10.73 3.25
C GLY A 80 3.50 9.86 4.48
N ALA A 81 4.60 9.15 4.69
CA ALA A 81 4.84 8.36 5.90
C ALA A 81 4.76 9.20 7.19
N ILE A 82 5.48 10.33 7.22
CA ILE A 82 5.46 11.24 8.38
C ILE A 82 4.05 11.77 8.61
N MET A 83 3.33 12.14 7.54
CA MET A 83 1.96 12.65 7.63
C MET A 83 0.97 11.57 8.10
N LEU A 84 1.16 10.31 7.72
CA LEU A 84 0.39 9.18 8.23
C LEU A 84 0.56 9.02 9.75
N TRP A 85 1.81 9.05 10.23
CA TRP A 85 2.12 8.95 11.67
C TRP A 85 1.52 10.11 12.48
N LEU A 86 1.66 11.33 11.98
CA LEU A 86 1.04 12.51 12.60
C LEU A 86 -0.48 12.54 12.45
N GLY A 87 -1.04 11.72 11.56
CA GLY A 87 -2.47 11.71 11.27
C GLY A 87 -2.96 12.96 10.53
N LEU A 88 -2.08 13.62 9.78
CA LEU A 88 -2.38 14.80 8.96
C LEU A 88 -2.70 14.38 7.52
N GLY A 89 -3.49 15.20 6.80
CA GLY A 89 -3.83 14.92 5.40
C GLY A 89 -4.44 13.53 5.17
N THR A 90 -5.32 13.09 6.08
CA THR A 90 -5.84 11.71 6.26
C THR A 90 -6.54 11.05 5.07
N ARG A 91 -6.66 11.75 3.94
CA ARG A 91 -7.14 11.22 2.66
C ARG A 91 -6.13 11.42 1.56
N PHE A 92 -5.51 12.59 1.52
CA PHE A 92 -4.53 12.96 0.50
C PHE A 92 -3.33 12.02 0.49
N PHE A 93 -2.58 11.92 1.60
CA PHE A 93 -1.36 11.10 1.63
C PHE A 93 -1.63 9.60 1.45
N PRO A 94 -2.60 8.96 2.15
CA PRO A 94 -2.91 7.57 1.89
C PRO A 94 -3.30 7.30 0.43
N PHE A 95 -4.08 8.19 -0.18
CA PHE A 95 -4.50 8.03 -1.57
C PHE A 95 -3.33 8.20 -2.54
N SER A 96 -2.47 9.20 -2.34
CA SER A 96 -1.26 9.38 -3.15
C SER A 96 -0.31 8.20 -3.05
N LEU A 97 -0.11 7.66 -1.85
CA LEU A 97 0.71 6.47 -1.61
C LEU A 97 0.12 5.22 -2.27
N LEU A 98 -1.22 5.09 -2.27
CA LEU A 98 -1.91 4.03 -2.99
C LEU A 98 -1.67 4.13 -4.50
N VAL A 99 -1.81 5.33 -5.08
CA VAL A 99 -1.54 5.55 -6.52
C VAL A 99 -0.10 5.23 -6.85
N LEU A 100 0.86 5.69 -6.04
CA LEU A 100 2.28 5.39 -6.21
C LEU A 100 2.54 3.89 -6.21
N THR A 101 2.01 3.18 -5.20
CA THR A 101 2.15 1.73 -5.06
C THR A 101 1.56 1.00 -6.25
N PHE A 102 0.39 1.45 -6.72
CA PHE A 102 -0.27 0.89 -7.89
C PHE A 102 0.58 1.04 -9.16
N VAL A 103 1.11 2.24 -9.43
CA VAL A 103 1.97 2.50 -10.60
C VAL A 103 3.24 1.65 -10.55
N ALA A 104 3.89 1.57 -9.39
CA ALA A 104 5.09 0.74 -9.21
C ALA A 104 4.79 -0.76 -9.40
N THR A 105 3.68 -1.25 -8.83
CA THR A 105 3.25 -2.65 -8.97
C THR A 105 2.90 -2.97 -10.42
N ALA A 106 2.19 -2.08 -11.10
CA ALA A 106 1.83 -2.24 -12.50
C ALA A 106 3.07 -2.32 -13.39
N ALA A 107 4.08 -1.49 -13.13
CA ALA A 107 5.29 -1.46 -13.94
C ALA A 107 6.20 -2.68 -13.73
N VAL A 108 6.26 -3.22 -12.51
CA VAL A 108 7.18 -4.31 -12.15
C VAL A 108 6.52 -5.69 -12.32
N HIS A 109 5.28 -5.86 -11.85
CA HIS A 109 4.67 -7.18 -11.70
C HIS A 109 3.65 -7.53 -12.78
N TRP A 110 2.97 -6.55 -13.35
CA TRP A 110 1.93 -6.80 -14.35
C TRP A 110 2.44 -7.58 -15.59
N PRO A 111 3.63 -7.30 -16.14
CA PRO A 111 4.17 -8.06 -17.27
C PRO A 111 4.23 -9.57 -16.99
N ASP A 112 4.64 -9.95 -15.78
CA ASP A 112 4.78 -11.34 -15.35
C ASP A 112 3.46 -11.95 -14.84
N MET A 113 2.53 -11.11 -14.38
CA MET A 113 1.22 -11.60 -13.97
C MET A 113 0.49 -12.23 -15.15
N TRP A 114 0.49 -11.60 -16.34
CA TRP A 114 -0.29 -12.10 -17.48
C TRP A 114 0.04 -13.53 -17.91
N THR A 115 1.31 -13.89 -17.87
CA THR A 115 1.74 -15.27 -18.12
C THR A 115 1.28 -16.19 -16.99
N MET A 116 1.47 -15.80 -15.72
CA MET A 116 1.02 -16.56 -14.55
C MET A 116 -0.50 -16.85 -14.56
N TRP A 117 -1.33 -15.84 -14.84
CA TRP A 117 -2.79 -16.02 -14.96
C TRP A 117 -3.15 -16.97 -16.10
N SER A 118 -2.44 -16.87 -17.24
CA SER A 118 -2.64 -17.78 -18.37
C SER A 118 -2.29 -19.23 -18.02
N ASP A 119 -1.24 -19.44 -17.23
CA ASP A 119 -0.78 -20.78 -16.83
C ASP A 119 -1.69 -21.38 -15.77
N LEU A 120 -2.17 -20.58 -14.80
CA LEU A 120 -3.22 -21.00 -13.87
C LEU A 120 -4.48 -21.45 -14.63
N LEU A 121 -4.93 -20.66 -15.61
CA LEU A 121 -6.10 -21.02 -16.41
C LEU A 121 -5.89 -22.30 -17.24
N LYS A 122 -4.65 -22.57 -17.71
CA LYS A 122 -4.31 -23.84 -18.38
C LYS A 122 -4.33 -25.02 -17.42
N ASP A 123 -3.82 -24.87 -16.21
CA ASP A 123 -3.82 -25.94 -15.19
C ASP A 123 -5.23 -26.29 -14.69
N TYR A 124 -6.15 -25.31 -14.63
CA TYR A 124 -7.57 -25.57 -14.32
C TYR A 124 -8.38 -26.06 -15.53
N ALA A 125 -7.88 -25.89 -16.75
CA ALA A 125 -8.52 -26.42 -17.94
C ALA A 125 -8.22 -27.93 -18.05
N VAL A 126 -9.16 -28.77 -17.63
CA VAL A 126 -9.14 -30.20 -17.94
C VAL A 126 -9.30 -30.37 -19.44
N SER A 127 -8.17 -30.40 -20.14
CA SER A 127 -8.06 -30.59 -21.59
C SER A 127 -7.60 -32.03 -21.85
N ASP A 128 -8.28 -32.74 -22.75
CA ASP A 128 -7.98 -34.11 -23.18
C ASP A 128 -6.74 -34.20 -24.11
N LYS A 129 -5.74 -33.35 -23.86
CA LYS A 129 -4.45 -33.39 -24.56
C LYS A 129 -3.41 -33.94 -23.60
N GLY A 130 -3.23 -35.25 -23.67
CA GLY A 130 -2.05 -35.91 -23.11
C GLY A 130 -0.76 -35.36 -23.74
N TYR A 131 0.31 -35.47 -22.98
CA TYR A 131 1.68 -35.09 -23.34
C TYR A 131 2.10 -35.51 -24.75
#